data_AF-A0A7Y2H505-F1
#
_entry.id   AF-A0A7Y2H505-F1
#
_cell.length_a   1.000
_cell.length_b   1.000
_cell.length_c   1.000
_cell.angle_alpha   90.00
_cell.angle_beta   90.00
_cell.angle_gamma   90.00
#
_symmetry.space_group_name_H-M   'P 1'
#
loop_
_entity.id
_entity.type
_entity.pdbx_description
1 polymer ?
#
loop_
_entity_poly.entity_id
_entity_poly.type
_entity_poly.pdbx_seq_one_letter_code
_entity_poly.pdbx_strand_id
1 'polypeptide(L)'
;MFDQEYDVIVVGGGHAGAEAAAAAANLGSKTLLATMNLQTIGQMSCNPAMGGIAKGQIVREMDAMGGYSGIVTDRSAIQFKMLNKSKGPAMWSPRAQNDRMRFAEEWRLMLEGTPNVDFYQEMVQGLIIENNRVVGVRTSLGLEIRAKAVVLTNGTFLNGLIHIGDKQFGGGRAGERAATGITEQLVSLGFESGRMKTGTPPRVDGRSLDYSKMIPQPGDDNPERFSFLDTPLLKQQRECYMTHT
;
A
#
# COMPACT_ATOMS: atom_id res chain seq x y z
N MET A 1 15.95 21.52 10.54
CA MET A 1 15.77 20.16 9.95
C MET A 1 14.82 20.23 8.77
N PHE A 2 13.68 20.92 8.91
CA PHE A 2 12.82 21.27 7.78
C PHE A 2 12.83 22.78 7.59
N ASP A 3 13.91 23.29 6.99
CA ASP A 3 14.13 24.73 6.82
C ASP A 3 13.56 25.23 5.48
N GLN A 4 13.03 24.31 4.66
CA GLN A 4 12.42 24.57 3.37
C GLN A 4 10.99 24.04 3.36
N GLU A 5 10.09 24.80 2.75
CA GLU A 5 8.70 24.39 2.49
C GLU A 5 8.67 23.28 1.43
N TYR A 6 7.84 22.26 1.65
CA TYR A 6 7.55 21.22 0.66
C TYR A 6 6.40 21.64 -0.25
N ASP A 7 6.39 21.15 -1.48
CA ASP A 7 5.22 21.31 -2.34
C ASP A 7 4.10 20.37 -1.87
N VAL A 8 4.45 19.11 -1.57
CA VAL A 8 3.49 18.09 -1.13
C VAL A 8 4.04 17.32 0.06
N ILE A 9 3.22 17.15 1.11
CA ILE A 9 3.46 16.17 2.17
C ILE A 9 2.48 15.02 2.02
N VAL A 10 2.98 13.80 1.91
CA VAL A 10 2.18 12.58 1.92
C VAL A 10 2.28 11.94 3.30
N VAL A 11 1.14 11.71 3.94
CA VAL A 11 1.06 11.11 5.28
C VAL A 11 0.63 9.65 5.16
N GLY A 12 1.56 8.75 5.47
CA GLY A 12 1.40 7.30 5.45
C GLY A 12 2.12 6.63 4.29
N GLY A 13 2.98 5.64 4.57
CA GLY A 13 3.73 4.88 3.56
C GLY A 13 2.99 3.66 2.99
N GLY A 14 1.66 3.65 2.99
CA GLY A 14 0.87 2.55 2.41
C GLY A 14 0.87 2.56 0.88
N HIS A 15 0.17 1.63 0.22
CA HIS A 15 0.09 1.57 -1.24
C HIS A 15 -0.33 2.91 -1.88
N ALA A 16 -1.34 3.57 -1.30
CA ALA A 16 -1.81 4.87 -1.79
C ALA A 16 -0.78 5.98 -1.59
N GLY A 17 -0.11 6.01 -0.43
CA GLY A 17 0.92 7.02 -0.14
C GLY A 17 2.18 6.82 -0.96
N ALA A 18 2.55 5.58 -1.24
CA ALA A 18 3.67 5.26 -2.12
C ALA A 18 3.43 5.79 -3.55
N GLU A 19 2.25 5.51 -4.14
CA GLU A 19 1.89 6.08 -5.44
C GLU A 19 1.77 7.60 -5.40
N ALA A 20 1.15 8.18 -4.37
CA ALA A 20 1.01 9.63 -4.26
C ALA A 20 2.38 10.34 -4.16
N ALA A 21 3.32 9.78 -3.39
CA ALA A 21 4.66 10.32 -3.26
C ALA A 21 5.43 10.22 -4.57
N ALA A 22 5.39 9.05 -5.23
CA ALA A 22 6.01 8.85 -6.54
C ALA A 22 5.42 9.81 -7.59
N ALA A 23 4.09 9.92 -7.67
CA ALA A 23 3.43 10.78 -8.65
C ALA A 23 3.77 12.26 -8.46
N ALA A 24 3.67 12.78 -7.23
CA ALA A 24 3.99 14.18 -6.94
C ALA A 24 5.45 14.51 -7.29
N ALA A 25 6.38 13.64 -6.89
CA ALA A 25 7.81 13.83 -7.11
C ALA A 25 8.23 13.73 -8.58
N ASN A 26 7.67 12.76 -9.33
CA ASN A 26 7.92 12.63 -10.77
C ASN A 26 7.34 13.80 -11.59
N LEU A 27 6.31 14.47 -11.08
CA LEU A 27 5.78 15.72 -11.65
C LEU A 27 6.60 16.96 -11.23
N GLY A 28 7.71 16.78 -10.51
CA GLY A 28 8.65 17.84 -10.14
C GLY A 28 8.40 18.50 -8.78
N SER A 29 7.44 17.99 -7.99
CA SER A 29 7.15 18.56 -6.66
C SER A 29 8.17 18.09 -5.63
N LYS A 30 8.68 19.01 -4.80
CA LYS A 30 9.44 18.63 -3.60
C LYS A 30 8.49 17.94 -2.62
N THR A 31 8.68 16.65 -2.40
CA THR A 31 7.71 15.78 -1.73
C THR A 31 8.30 15.16 -0.46
N LEU A 32 7.57 15.22 0.64
CA LEU A 32 7.92 14.53 1.88
C LEU A 32 6.96 13.37 2.12
N LEU A 33 7.48 12.15 2.25
CA LEU A 33 6.73 10.99 2.73
C LEU A 33 6.96 10.82 4.23
N ALA A 34 5.95 11.19 5.02
CA ALA A 34 5.94 11.01 6.47
C ALA A 34 5.22 9.71 6.85
N THR A 35 5.87 8.82 7.59
CA THR A 35 5.29 7.53 7.98
C THR A 35 5.77 7.09 9.37
N MET A 36 4.96 6.33 10.10
CA MET A 36 5.31 5.88 11.45
C MET A 36 6.48 4.88 11.46
N ASN A 37 6.67 4.14 10.37
CA ASN A 37 7.77 3.19 10.21
C ASN A 37 8.19 3.05 8.74
N LEU A 38 9.41 3.45 8.42
CA LEU A 38 9.98 3.39 7.07
C LEU A 38 10.16 1.96 6.56
N GLN A 39 10.32 0.99 7.45
CA GLN A 39 10.46 -0.43 7.09
C GLN A 39 9.14 -1.04 6.59
N THR A 40 8.01 -0.36 6.80
CA THR A 40 6.66 -0.86 6.43
C THR A 40 6.08 -0.19 5.19
N ILE A 41 6.90 0.57 4.45
CA ILE A 41 6.51 1.18 3.18
C ILE A 41 6.04 0.08 2.22
N GLY A 42 4.88 0.28 1.59
CA GLY A 42 4.32 -0.68 0.63
C GLY A 42 3.93 -2.03 1.23
N GLN A 43 3.89 -2.19 2.55
CA GLN A 43 3.64 -3.50 3.17
C GLN A 43 2.23 -4.04 2.86
N MET A 44 2.20 -5.21 2.22
CA MET A 44 0.98 -6.01 2.05
C MET A 44 0.53 -6.57 3.40
N SER A 45 -0.59 -6.08 3.94
CA SER A 45 -1.06 -6.50 5.28
C SER A 45 -2.04 -7.67 5.26
N CYS A 46 -2.79 -7.82 4.16
CA CYS A 46 -3.85 -8.82 4.02
C CYS A 46 -3.42 -9.93 3.06
N ASN A 47 -3.92 -9.94 1.83
CA ASN A 47 -3.62 -10.98 0.85
C ASN A 47 -2.25 -10.71 0.18
N PRO A 48 -1.35 -11.71 0.05
CA PRO A 48 -0.10 -11.58 -0.71
C PRO A 48 -0.32 -11.57 -2.23
N ALA A 49 -1.25 -10.76 -2.73
CA ALA A 49 -1.64 -10.76 -4.14
C ALA A 49 -2.00 -9.37 -4.66
N MET A 50 -1.62 -9.11 -5.90
CA MET A 50 -2.03 -7.95 -6.68
C MET A 50 -2.95 -8.36 -7.83
N GLY A 51 -3.89 -7.47 -8.18
CA GLY A 51 -4.88 -7.72 -9.23
C GLY A 51 -6.05 -8.62 -8.82
N GLY A 52 -6.63 -9.30 -9.80
CA GLY A 52 -7.94 -9.97 -9.72
C GLY A 52 -9.04 -9.17 -10.42
N ILE A 53 -10.23 -9.74 -10.62
CA ILE A 53 -11.25 -9.34 -11.61
C ILE A 53 -11.31 -7.85 -11.99
N ALA A 54 -11.48 -6.93 -11.04
CA ALA A 54 -11.46 -5.47 -11.32
C ALA A 54 -10.12 -4.82 -10.95
N LYS A 55 -9.44 -5.37 -9.96
CA LYS A 55 -8.17 -4.85 -9.43
C LYS A 55 -7.04 -4.95 -10.46
N GLY A 56 -7.05 -5.97 -11.31
CA GLY A 56 -6.03 -6.17 -12.34
C GLY A 56 -6.00 -5.04 -13.35
N GLN A 57 -7.19 -4.61 -13.76
CA GLN A 57 -7.43 -3.53 -14.69
C GLN A 57 -6.97 -2.20 -14.08
N ILE A 58 -7.37 -1.91 -12.83
CA ILE A 58 -6.93 -0.69 -12.14
C ILE A 58 -5.41 -0.64 -12.00
N VAL A 59 -4.74 -1.77 -11.71
CA VAL A 59 -3.26 -1.78 -11.66
C VAL A 59 -2.66 -1.49 -13.04
N ARG A 60 -3.22 -2.04 -14.14
CA ARG A 60 -2.79 -1.69 -15.51
C ARG A 60 -3.08 -0.24 -15.87
N GLU A 61 -4.19 0.33 -15.44
CA GLU A 61 -4.51 1.75 -15.65
C GLU A 61 -3.53 2.65 -14.90
N MET A 62 -3.20 2.32 -13.64
CA MET A 62 -2.17 3.05 -12.89
C MET A 62 -0.81 2.97 -13.58
N ASP A 63 -0.42 1.79 -14.07
CA ASP A 63 0.83 1.61 -14.81
C ASP A 63 0.86 2.46 -16.09
N ALA A 64 -0.24 2.49 -16.86
CA ALA A 64 -0.38 3.31 -18.06
C ALA A 64 -0.26 4.82 -17.78
N MET A 65 -0.61 5.27 -16.57
CA MET A 65 -0.44 6.65 -16.10
C MET A 65 0.97 6.95 -15.55
N GLY A 66 1.89 5.97 -15.58
CA GLY A 66 3.24 6.11 -15.04
C GLY A 66 3.37 5.75 -13.55
N GLY A 67 2.35 5.13 -12.96
CA GLY A 67 2.38 4.63 -11.59
C GLY A 67 3.29 3.42 -11.42
N TYR A 68 3.71 3.14 -10.19
CA TYR A 68 4.75 2.15 -9.90
C TYR A 68 4.19 0.76 -9.55
N SER A 69 2.90 0.66 -9.21
CA SER A 69 2.27 -0.59 -8.75
C SER A 69 2.42 -1.74 -9.74
N GLY A 70 2.32 -1.48 -11.06
CA GLY A 70 2.52 -2.52 -12.08
C GLY A 70 3.93 -3.07 -12.06
N ILE A 71 4.93 -2.18 -12.06
CA ILE A 71 6.36 -2.51 -12.02
C ILE A 71 6.71 -3.29 -10.75
N VAL A 72 6.30 -2.79 -9.58
CA VAL A 72 6.56 -3.45 -8.28
C VAL A 72 5.90 -4.83 -8.21
N THR A 73 4.70 -4.96 -8.79
CA THR A 73 4.00 -6.24 -8.88
C THR A 73 4.81 -7.25 -9.69
N ASP A 74 5.32 -6.87 -10.85
CA ASP A 74 6.08 -7.78 -11.71
C ASP A 74 7.40 -8.23 -11.07
N ARG A 75 8.14 -7.30 -10.44
CA ARG A 75 9.45 -7.59 -9.83
C ARG A 75 9.38 -8.50 -8.61
N SER A 76 8.24 -8.51 -7.92
CA SER A 76 8.02 -9.30 -6.70
C SER A 76 7.08 -10.49 -6.91
N ALA A 77 6.62 -10.73 -8.14
CA ALA A 77 5.71 -11.82 -8.46
C ALA A 77 6.37 -13.18 -8.20
N ILE A 78 5.60 -14.10 -7.63
CA ILE A 78 5.96 -15.51 -7.46
C ILE A 78 4.96 -16.44 -8.16
N GLN A 79 3.85 -15.93 -8.65
CA GLN A 79 2.90 -16.65 -9.51
C GLN A 79 2.09 -15.60 -10.29
N PHE A 80 1.82 -15.84 -11.56
CA PHE A 80 0.93 -15.01 -12.38
C PHE A 80 -0.19 -15.87 -12.99
N LYS A 81 -1.40 -15.30 -13.07
CA LYS A 81 -2.54 -15.94 -13.72
C LYS A 81 -3.44 -14.89 -14.38
N MET A 82 -3.80 -15.12 -15.64
CA MET A 82 -4.88 -14.38 -16.31
C MET A 82 -6.23 -14.99 -15.94
N LEU A 83 -7.05 -14.24 -15.20
CA LEU A 83 -8.39 -14.69 -14.81
C LEU A 83 -9.36 -14.59 -15.99
N ASN A 84 -10.38 -15.45 -15.98
CA ASN A 84 -11.48 -15.49 -16.97
C ASN A 84 -11.02 -15.67 -18.43
N LYS A 85 -9.91 -16.37 -18.68
CA LYS A 85 -9.36 -16.58 -20.03
C LYS A 85 -10.37 -17.18 -21.03
N SER A 86 -11.30 -18.01 -20.56
CA SER A 86 -12.37 -18.61 -21.34
C SER A 86 -13.52 -17.68 -21.76
N LYS A 87 -13.64 -16.48 -21.16
CA LYS A 87 -14.76 -15.54 -21.38
C LYS A 87 -14.46 -14.43 -22.38
N GLY A 88 -13.32 -14.52 -23.08
CA GLY A 88 -12.85 -13.55 -24.06
C GLY A 88 -12.11 -12.33 -23.46
N PRO A 89 -11.34 -11.59 -24.29
CA PRO A 89 -10.37 -10.58 -23.82
C PRO A 89 -10.94 -9.46 -22.96
N ALA A 90 -12.19 -9.05 -23.20
CA ALA A 90 -12.85 -8.01 -22.40
C ALA A 90 -13.06 -8.42 -20.93
N MET A 91 -13.07 -9.72 -20.63
CA MET A 91 -13.25 -10.25 -19.28
C MET A 91 -11.93 -10.65 -18.61
N TRP A 92 -10.81 -10.59 -19.36
CA TRP A 92 -9.50 -10.99 -18.86
C TRP A 92 -9.00 -10.01 -17.80
N SER A 93 -8.46 -10.53 -16.71
CA SER A 93 -7.94 -9.71 -15.62
C SER A 93 -6.67 -10.32 -15.04
N PRO A 94 -5.54 -9.59 -15.01
CA PRO A 94 -4.30 -10.11 -14.46
C PRO A 94 -4.39 -10.24 -12.94
N ARG A 95 -3.76 -11.29 -12.41
CA ARG A 95 -3.58 -11.51 -10.97
C ARG A 95 -2.21 -12.11 -10.73
N ALA A 96 -1.48 -11.55 -9.78
CA ALA A 96 -0.22 -12.11 -9.29
C ALA A 96 -0.31 -12.46 -7.80
N GLN A 97 0.37 -13.54 -7.40
CA GLN A 97 0.82 -13.70 -6.02
C GLN A 97 2.20 -13.08 -5.91
N ASN A 98 2.46 -12.37 -4.82
CA ASN A 98 3.69 -11.63 -4.60
C ASN A 98 4.39 -12.12 -3.34
N ASP A 99 5.72 -12.15 -3.37
CA ASP A 99 6.50 -12.22 -2.15
C ASP A 99 6.31 -10.92 -1.38
N ARG A 100 5.70 -11.00 -0.17
CA ARG A 100 5.35 -9.82 0.63
C ARG A 100 6.56 -9.00 1.05
N MET A 101 7.70 -9.65 1.29
CA MET A 101 8.91 -8.96 1.74
C MET A 101 9.57 -8.26 0.56
N ARG A 102 9.71 -8.96 -0.57
CA ARG A 102 10.24 -8.36 -1.80
C ARG A 102 9.34 -7.24 -2.33
N PHE A 103 8.02 -7.36 -2.23
CA PHE A 103 7.10 -6.31 -2.67
C PHE A 103 7.30 -5.01 -1.87
N ALA A 104 7.43 -5.11 -0.54
CA ALA A 104 7.71 -3.95 0.30
C ALA A 104 9.12 -3.36 0.05
N GLU A 105 10.11 -4.24 -0.13
CA GLU A 105 11.48 -3.86 -0.50
C GLU A 105 11.54 -3.11 -1.83
N GLU A 106 10.91 -3.64 -2.89
CA GLU A 106 10.87 -3.00 -4.21
C GLU A 106 10.19 -1.62 -4.16
N TRP A 107 9.08 -1.49 -3.42
CA TRP A 107 8.44 -0.19 -3.19
C TRP A 107 9.41 0.81 -2.55
N ARG A 108 10.10 0.38 -1.50
CA ARG A 108 11.06 1.21 -0.79
C ARG A 108 12.21 1.61 -1.70
N LEU A 109 12.83 0.67 -2.40
CA LEU A 109 13.96 0.93 -3.31
C LEU A 109 13.56 1.86 -4.46
N MET A 110 12.38 1.68 -5.04
CA MET A 110 11.90 2.56 -6.11
C MET A 110 11.66 3.99 -5.60
N LEU A 111 11.04 4.15 -4.43
CA LEU A 111 10.83 5.48 -3.84
C LEU A 111 12.14 6.14 -3.41
N GLU A 112 13.07 5.40 -2.78
CA GLU A 112 14.39 5.92 -2.41
C GLU A 112 15.22 6.32 -3.64
N GLY A 113 14.98 5.68 -4.79
CA GLY A 113 15.56 6.05 -6.08
C GLY A 113 14.80 7.16 -6.84
N THR A 114 13.65 7.63 -6.33
CA THR A 114 12.85 8.68 -6.98
C THR A 114 13.36 10.07 -6.56
N PRO A 115 13.83 10.92 -7.49
CA PRO A 115 14.24 12.28 -7.15
C PRO A 115 13.11 13.06 -6.49
N ASN A 116 13.46 14.04 -5.65
CA ASN A 116 12.52 14.93 -4.93
C ASN A 116 11.66 14.27 -3.83
N VAL A 117 11.86 12.99 -3.51
CA VAL A 117 11.21 12.33 -2.36
C VAL A 117 12.14 12.35 -1.16
N ASP A 118 11.77 13.10 -0.13
CA ASP A 118 12.35 13.00 1.21
C ASP A 118 11.51 12.07 2.08
N PHE A 119 12.14 11.46 3.09
CA PHE A 119 11.49 10.54 4.01
C PHE A 119 11.61 11.03 5.45
N TYR A 120 10.54 10.89 6.22
CA TYR A 120 10.59 11.16 7.65
C TYR A 120 9.80 10.12 8.44
N GLN A 121 10.49 9.48 9.40
CA GLN A 121 9.87 8.49 10.27
C GLN A 121 9.29 9.17 11.51
N GLU A 122 8.02 9.53 11.46
CA GLU A 122 7.28 10.05 12.61
C GLU A 122 5.77 9.97 12.38
N MET A 123 5.00 9.98 13.47
CA MET A 123 3.54 10.11 13.39
C MET A 123 3.16 11.57 13.15
N VAL A 124 2.44 11.84 12.06
CA VAL A 124 1.72 13.11 11.90
C VAL A 124 0.48 13.08 12.79
N GLN A 125 0.38 14.04 13.70
CA GLN A 125 -0.73 14.13 14.67
C GLN A 125 -1.80 15.13 14.23
N GLY A 126 -1.45 16.12 13.39
CA GLY A 126 -2.40 17.10 12.89
C GLY A 126 -1.92 17.86 11.66
N LEU A 127 -2.82 18.66 11.11
CA LEU A 127 -2.63 19.60 10.02
C LEU A 127 -2.43 21.01 10.59
N ILE A 128 -1.66 21.83 9.89
CA ILE A 128 -1.57 23.28 10.15
C ILE A 128 -2.52 23.96 9.16
N ILE A 129 -3.54 24.65 9.69
CA ILE A 129 -4.57 25.32 8.89
C ILE A 129 -4.50 26.83 9.15
N GLU A 130 -4.34 27.61 8.09
CA GLU A 130 -4.36 29.07 8.10
C GLU A 130 -5.40 29.54 7.08
N ASN A 131 -6.35 30.38 7.48
CA ASN A 131 -7.39 30.93 6.59
C ASN A 131 -8.12 29.87 5.75
N ASN A 132 -8.58 28.77 6.39
CA ASN A 132 -9.22 27.62 5.73
C ASN A 132 -8.38 26.89 4.68
N ARG A 133 -7.05 27.09 4.69
CA ARG A 133 -6.10 26.40 3.81
C ARG A 133 -5.09 25.61 4.63
N VAL A 134 -4.80 24.39 4.19
CA VAL A 134 -3.68 23.61 4.74
C VAL A 134 -2.36 24.23 4.31
N VAL A 135 -1.46 24.41 5.28
CA VAL A 135 -0.13 25.00 5.08
C VAL A 135 0.99 24.12 5.65
N GLY A 136 0.66 22.91 6.08
CA GLY A 136 1.63 21.96 6.61
C GLY A 136 1.02 20.92 7.54
N VAL A 137 1.90 20.22 8.25
CA VAL A 137 1.56 19.20 9.22
C VAL A 137 2.31 19.42 10.53
N ARG A 138 1.72 18.95 11.63
CA ARG A 138 2.36 18.88 12.95
C ARG A 138 2.54 17.42 13.36
N THR A 139 3.74 17.08 13.78
CA THR A 139 4.10 15.72 14.20
C THR A 139 3.81 15.51 15.69
N SER A 140 3.82 14.25 16.14
CA SER A 140 3.54 13.92 17.55
C SER A 140 4.59 14.45 18.52
N LEU A 141 5.80 14.73 18.02
CA LEU A 141 6.88 15.38 18.75
C LEU A 141 6.77 16.91 18.78
N GLY A 142 5.69 17.48 18.21
CA GLY A 142 5.45 18.91 18.16
C GLY A 142 6.19 19.64 17.03
N LEU A 143 6.83 18.92 16.10
CA LEU A 143 7.51 19.54 14.98
C LEU A 143 6.50 20.00 13.92
N GLU A 144 6.68 21.21 13.41
CA GLU A 144 5.87 21.76 12.32
C GLU A 144 6.64 21.70 11.00
N ILE A 145 5.99 21.15 9.98
CA ILE A 145 6.57 21.00 8.64
C ILE A 145 5.62 21.67 7.65
N ARG A 146 6.11 22.74 6.99
CA ARG A 146 5.31 23.54 6.05
C ARG A 146 5.18 22.88 4.68
N ALA A 147 3.99 22.97 4.09
CA ALA A 147 3.76 22.55 2.72
C ALA A 147 2.59 23.24 2.03
N LYS A 148 2.62 23.26 0.69
CA LYS A 148 1.54 23.82 -0.13
C LYS A 148 0.31 22.90 -0.19
N ALA A 149 0.51 21.58 -0.12
CA ALA A 149 -0.55 20.58 -0.11
C ALA A 149 -0.20 19.38 0.79
N VAL A 150 -1.24 18.68 1.29
CA VAL A 150 -1.11 17.48 2.12
C VAL A 150 -2.02 16.38 1.58
N VAL A 151 -1.49 15.16 1.42
CA VAL A 151 -2.23 13.96 1.02
C VAL A 151 -2.28 12.99 2.21
N LEU A 152 -3.48 12.74 2.72
CA LEU A 152 -3.71 11.82 3.85
C LEU A 152 -3.98 10.40 3.34
N THR A 153 -3.10 9.44 3.66
CA THR A 153 -3.20 8.03 3.26
C THR A 153 -3.04 7.07 4.45
N ASN A 154 -3.71 7.41 5.55
CA ASN A 154 -3.49 6.80 6.86
C ASN A 154 -3.97 5.34 7.00
N GLY A 155 -4.53 4.73 5.95
CA GLY A 155 -4.93 3.32 5.92
C GLY A 155 -5.81 2.92 7.11
N THR A 156 -5.45 1.84 7.79
CA THR A 156 -6.18 1.31 8.95
C THR A 156 -5.71 1.91 10.28
N PHE A 157 -4.86 2.95 10.27
CA PHE A 157 -4.20 3.46 11.47
C PHE A 157 -5.01 4.49 12.25
N LEU A 158 -5.82 5.34 11.59
CA LEU A 158 -6.60 6.37 12.28
C LEU A 158 -7.59 5.76 13.26
N ASN A 159 -7.39 6.02 14.55
CA ASN A 159 -8.19 5.46 15.64
C ASN A 159 -8.42 3.94 15.50
N GLY A 160 -7.39 3.25 15.00
CA GLY A 160 -7.40 1.81 14.70
C GLY A 160 -7.64 0.97 15.95
N LEU A 161 -8.50 -0.04 15.81
CA LEU A 161 -8.84 -0.98 16.88
C LEU A 161 -8.79 -2.41 16.34
N ILE A 162 -8.03 -3.26 17.01
CA ILE A 162 -7.87 -4.66 16.64
C ILE A 162 -8.83 -5.49 17.48
N HIS A 163 -9.52 -6.44 16.83
CA HIS A 163 -10.48 -7.35 17.45
C HIS A 163 -9.99 -8.80 17.31
N ILE A 164 -9.84 -9.50 18.43
CA ILE A 164 -9.52 -10.94 18.47
C ILE A 164 -10.47 -11.63 19.47
N GLY A 165 -11.52 -12.27 18.96
CA GLY A 165 -12.64 -12.70 19.81
C GLY A 165 -13.21 -11.49 20.57
N ASP A 166 -13.31 -11.62 21.89
CA ASP A 166 -13.79 -10.55 22.77
C ASP A 166 -12.71 -9.53 23.13
N LYS A 167 -11.44 -9.80 22.80
CA LYS A 167 -10.32 -8.90 23.13
C LYS A 167 -10.22 -7.77 22.12
N GLN A 168 -10.02 -6.56 22.64
CA GLN A 168 -9.81 -5.35 21.87
C GLN A 168 -8.56 -4.62 22.33
N PHE A 169 -7.77 -4.12 21.39
CA PHE A 169 -6.59 -3.30 21.70
C PHE A 169 -6.33 -2.29 20.58
N GLY A 170 -5.82 -1.12 20.96
CA GLY A 170 -5.49 -0.06 20.01
C GLY A 170 -4.35 -0.47 19.08
N GLY A 171 -4.54 -0.28 17.78
CA GLY A 171 -3.54 -0.60 16.79
C GLY A 171 -4.04 -0.42 15.36
N GLY A 172 -3.16 0.06 14.47
CA GLY A 172 -3.47 0.14 13.04
C GLY A 172 -3.32 -1.21 12.34
N ARG A 173 -2.34 -2.00 12.77
CA ARG A 173 -2.03 -3.36 12.34
C ARG A 173 -1.51 -4.16 13.53
N ALA A 174 -1.52 -5.49 13.45
CA ALA A 174 -1.02 -6.32 14.54
C ALA A 174 0.45 -5.97 14.86
N GLY A 175 0.71 -5.54 16.10
CA GLY A 175 2.03 -5.10 16.56
C GLY A 175 2.36 -3.62 16.29
N GLU A 176 1.49 -2.88 15.61
CA GLU A 176 1.69 -1.46 15.26
C GLU A 176 0.66 -0.57 15.97
N ARG A 177 1.12 0.55 16.53
CA ARG A 177 0.26 1.50 17.26
C ARG A 177 -0.75 2.16 16.31
N ALA A 178 -1.90 2.56 16.86
CA ALA A 178 -2.84 3.41 16.15
C ALA A 178 -2.31 4.86 16.06
N ALA A 179 -2.79 5.59 15.05
CA ALA A 179 -2.59 7.03 14.93
C ALA A 179 -3.81 7.77 15.50
N THR A 180 -3.58 8.89 16.17
CA THR A 180 -4.60 9.71 16.84
C THR A 180 -4.39 11.20 16.53
N GLY A 181 -5.43 12.02 16.63
CA GLY A 181 -5.36 13.48 16.46
C GLY A 181 -5.94 13.97 15.14
N ILE A 182 -5.53 13.38 14.02
CA ILE A 182 -6.00 13.79 12.69
C ILE A 182 -7.52 13.65 12.56
N THR A 183 -8.10 12.55 13.05
CA THR A 183 -9.56 12.32 12.97
C THR A 183 -10.32 13.41 13.69
N GLU A 184 -9.94 13.70 14.93
CA GLU A 184 -10.59 14.69 15.79
C GLU A 184 -10.50 16.09 15.16
N GLN A 185 -9.36 16.40 14.55
CA GLN A 185 -9.17 17.66 13.84
C GLN A 185 -10.05 17.76 12.59
N LEU A 186 -10.11 16.71 11.76
CA LEU A 186 -10.97 16.72 10.57
C LEU A 186 -12.44 16.90 10.96
N VAL A 187 -12.90 16.25 12.02
CA VAL A 187 -14.25 16.46 12.58
C VAL A 187 -14.45 17.92 13.01
N SER A 188 -13.47 18.54 13.68
CA SER A 188 -13.54 19.95 14.06
C SER A 188 -13.60 20.92 12.87
N LEU A 189 -13.13 20.48 11.70
CA LEU A 189 -13.17 21.23 10.43
C LEU A 189 -14.47 20.97 9.64
N GLY A 190 -15.39 20.17 10.18
CA GLY A 190 -16.69 19.88 9.58
C GLY A 190 -16.77 18.59 8.77
N PHE A 191 -15.76 17.71 8.84
CA PHE A 191 -15.84 16.39 8.20
C PHE A 191 -16.65 15.40 9.06
N GLU A 192 -17.39 14.53 8.39
CA GLU A 192 -18.02 13.39 9.04
C GLU A 192 -17.01 12.25 9.21
N SER A 193 -17.11 11.50 10.31
CA SER A 193 -16.29 10.32 10.55
C SER A 193 -17.14 9.11 10.89
N GLY A 194 -16.73 7.94 10.38
CA GLY A 194 -17.35 6.65 10.64
C GLY A 194 -16.29 5.58 10.86
N ARG A 195 -16.72 4.36 11.21
CA ARG A 195 -15.83 3.22 11.43
C ARG A 195 -16.16 2.09 10.48
N MET A 196 -15.14 1.60 9.79
CA MET A 196 -15.21 0.38 9.00
C MET A 196 -14.41 -0.73 9.68
N LYS A 197 -14.85 -1.98 9.50
CA LYS A 197 -14.17 -3.15 10.04
C LYS A 197 -13.89 -4.14 8.91
N THR A 198 -12.67 -4.64 8.86
CA THR A 198 -12.22 -5.67 7.93
C THR A 198 -11.48 -6.76 8.69
N GLY A 199 -11.49 -7.98 8.15
CA GLY A 199 -10.80 -9.14 8.72
C GLY A 199 -9.60 -9.54 7.89
N THR A 200 -8.65 -10.22 8.52
CA THR A 200 -7.54 -10.93 7.85
C THR A 200 -7.51 -12.36 8.36
N PRO A 201 -7.27 -13.36 7.49
CA PRO A 201 -7.15 -14.74 7.94
C PRO A 201 -5.90 -14.94 8.83
N PRO A 202 -5.88 -15.96 9.69
CA PRO A 202 -4.68 -16.33 10.43
C PRO A 202 -3.54 -16.69 9.48
N ARG A 203 -2.30 -16.56 9.98
CA ARG A 203 -1.10 -17.06 9.29
C ARG A 203 -0.80 -18.44 9.84
N VAL A 204 -0.61 -19.41 8.95
CA VAL A 204 -0.35 -20.81 9.29
C VAL A 204 1.08 -21.18 8.89
N ASP A 205 1.71 -22.07 9.66
CA ASP A 205 3.03 -22.61 9.33
C ASP A 205 2.88 -23.60 8.17
N GLY A 206 3.51 -23.29 7.03
CA GLY A 206 3.46 -24.12 5.83
C GLY A 206 3.98 -25.55 6.03
N ARG A 207 4.81 -25.81 7.06
CA ARG A 207 5.32 -27.16 7.39
C ARG A 207 4.29 -28.05 8.06
N SER A 208 3.25 -27.45 8.64
CA SER A 208 2.18 -28.15 9.35
C SER A 208 1.02 -28.60 8.44
N LEU A 209 1.09 -28.28 7.14
CA LEU A 209 0.03 -28.55 6.18
C LEU A 209 0.29 -29.86 5.42
N ASP A 210 -0.76 -30.68 5.26
CA ASP A 210 -0.75 -31.88 4.42
C ASP A 210 -1.18 -31.53 2.99
N TYR A 211 -0.20 -31.14 2.15
CA TYR A 211 -0.44 -30.75 0.76
C TYR A 211 -0.96 -31.90 -0.12
N SER A 212 -0.76 -33.16 0.28
CA SER A 212 -1.20 -34.33 -0.50
C SER A 212 -2.73 -34.43 -0.61
N LYS A 213 -3.45 -33.76 0.31
CA LYS A 213 -4.91 -33.70 0.34
C LYS A 213 -5.48 -32.44 -0.32
N MET A 214 -4.63 -31.55 -0.83
CA MET A 214 -5.04 -30.29 -1.44
C MET A 214 -4.91 -30.37 -2.96
N ILE A 215 -5.64 -29.51 -3.66
CA ILE A 215 -5.59 -29.43 -5.13
C ILE A 215 -4.59 -28.33 -5.53
N PRO A 216 -3.48 -28.66 -6.22
CA PRO A 216 -2.56 -27.65 -6.74
C PRO A 216 -3.26 -26.67 -7.69
N GLN A 217 -2.87 -25.41 -7.60
CA GLN A 217 -3.35 -24.31 -8.42
C GLN A 217 -2.13 -23.56 -8.98
N PRO A 218 -1.54 -24.04 -10.10
CA PRO A 218 -0.42 -23.38 -10.74
C PRO A 218 -0.84 -22.05 -11.37
N GLY A 219 0.17 -21.24 -11.70
CA GLY A 219 0.02 -20.07 -12.56
C GLY A 219 -0.15 -20.46 -14.03
N ASP A 220 -0.15 -19.47 -14.92
CA ASP A 220 -0.19 -19.71 -16.37
C ASP A 220 1.18 -20.19 -16.89
N ASP A 221 1.20 -21.12 -17.85
CA ASP A 221 2.46 -21.66 -18.44
C ASP A 221 3.34 -20.57 -19.05
N ASN A 222 2.70 -19.58 -19.67
CA ASN A 222 3.33 -18.38 -20.22
C ASN A 222 2.83 -17.16 -19.44
N PRO A 223 3.48 -16.81 -18.32
CA PRO A 223 3.03 -15.72 -17.48
C PRO A 223 3.20 -14.37 -18.18
N GLU A 224 2.15 -13.56 -18.16
CA GLU A 224 2.21 -12.17 -18.61
C GLU A 224 2.72 -11.25 -17.48
N ARG A 225 2.75 -9.95 -17.78
CA ARG A 225 3.14 -8.87 -16.88
C ARG A 225 1.94 -7.98 -16.56
N PHE A 226 1.99 -7.29 -15.43
CA PHE A 226 1.12 -6.17 -15.15
C PHE A 226 1.57 -4.93 -15.92
N SER A 227 2.86 -4.61 -15.86
CA SER A 227 3.39 -3.42 -16.50
C SER A 227 3.42 -3.53 -18.02
N PHE A 228 3.13 -2.42 -18.70
CA PHE A 228 3.35 -2.26 -20.13
C PHE A 228 4.81 -1.95 -20.46
N LEU A 229 5.62 -1.60 -19.46
CA LEU A 229 7.06 -1.40 -19.60
C LEU A 229 7.82 -2.73 -19.56
N ASP A 230 9.11 -2.68 -19.91
CA ASP A 230 9.96 -3.86 -19.90
C ASP A 230 10.37 -4.25 -18.47
N THR A 231 9.51 -4.99 -17.78
CA THR A 231 9.77 -5.59 -16.47
C THR A 231 10.21 -7.07 -16.58
N PRO A 232 10.90 -7.65 -15.59
CA PRO A 232 11.32 -9.05 -15.68
C PRO A 232 10.14 -10.01 -15.89
N LEU A 233 10.27 -10.93 -16.87
CA LEU A 233 9.33 -12.05 -17.00
C LEU A 233 9.52 -13.05 -15.85
N LEU A 234 8.41 -13.53 -15.31
CA LEU A 234 8.41 -14.52 -14.23
C LEU A 234 8.87 -15.88 -14.75
N LYS A 235 10.08 -16.29 -14.38
CA LYS A 235 10.68 -17.57 -14.84
C LYS A 235 10.33 -18.77 -13.95
N GLN A 236 10.14 -18.53 -12.66
CA GLN A 236 9.84 -19.57 -11.67
C GLN A 236 8.56 -19.20 -10.96
N GLN A 237 7.60 -20.12 -10.94
CA GLN A 237 6.32 -19.93 -10.27
C GLN A 237 6.17 -20.88 -9.10
N ARG A 238 5.56 -20.37 -8.02
CA ARG A 238 5.07 -21.17 -6.90
C ARG A 238 3.61 -21.51 -7.12
N GLU A 239 3.21 -22.68 -6.65
CA GLU A 239 1.81 -23.11 -6.69
C GLU A 239 1.03 -22.55 -5.50
N CYS A 240 -0.25 -22.26 -5.74
CA CYS A 240 -1.23 -22.13 -4.68
C CYS A 240 -1.89 -23.49 -4.45
N TYR A 241 -2.59 -23.64 -3.33
CA TYR A 241 -3.30 -24.88 -3.01
C TYR A 241 -4.74 -24.57 -2.63
N MET A 242 -5.68 -25.37 -3.13
CA MET A 242 -7.10 -25.25 -2.84
C MET A 242 -7.56 -26.37 -1.90
N THR A 243 -8.37 -26.00 -0.92
CA THR A 243 -9.07 -26.89 0.01
C THR A 243 -10.46 -26.32 0.31
N HIS A 244 -11.31 -27.05 1.03
CA HIS A 244 -12.67 -26.64 1.39
C HIS A 244 -12.96 -26.97 2.86
N THR A 245 -13.93 -26.25 3.44
CA THR A 245 -14.51 -26.53 4.78
C THR A 245 -15.65 -27.52 4.68
#